data_AF-A0A7S4IH84-F1
#
_entry.id   AF-A0A7S4IH84-F1
#
_cell.length_a   1.000
_cell.length_b   1.000
_cell.length_c   1.000
_cell.angle_alpha   90.00
_cell.angle_beta   90.00
_cell.angle_gamma   90.00
#
_symmetry.space_group_name_H-M   'P 1'
#
loop_
_entity.id
_entity.type
_entity.pdbx_description
1 polymer ?
#
loop_
_entity_poly.entity_id
_entity_poly.type
_entity_poly.pdbx_seq_one_letter_code
_entity_poly.pdbx_strand_id
1 'polypeptide(L)'
;GDLVRAASEYESCLLVVVAGSTTSSPPPNPPQGCLINLASVLVDMGGGEEGEGDAAAAEKEEEYSSRAESLYRRALSYDPNDGDASYNLALLLQDRRGDEYATREAAALYSVAASSDPDRWDAWANMAAALTELRERPLEAARAYERSIVLLQGDGGEEESEEERDPSEIDPYLSALYYGYGLQLADLTPGACLILARAPRSLLIGK
;
A
#
# COMPACT_ATOMS: atom_id res chain seq x y z
N GLY A 1 5.40 18.26 10.12
CA GLY A 1 5.37 18.66 11.56
C GLY A 1 6.62 18.15 12.24
N ASP A 2 6.76 18.33 13.56
CA ASP A 2 7.85 17.73 14.34
C ASP A 2 7.58 16.22 14.55
N LEU A 3 8.27 15.37 13.78
CA LEU A 3 8.09 13.90 13.80
C LEU A 3 8.46 13.29 15.16
N VAL A 4 9.48 13.83 15.83
CA VAL A 4 9.92 13.34 17.15
C VAL A 4 8.83 13.55 18.19
N ARG A 5 8.20 14.74 18.16
CA ARG A 5 7.06 15.03 19.01
C ARG A 5 5.88 14.10 18.72
N ALA A 6 5.55 13.88 17.44
CA ALA A 6 4.46 12.99 17.05
C ALA A 6 4.70 11.55 17.55
N ALA A 7 5.92 11.03 17.38
CA ALA A 7 6.29 9.71 17.89
C ALA A 7 6.09 9.61 19.41
N SER A 8 6.54 10.63 20.16
CA SER A 8 6.37 10.67 21.62
C SER A 8 4.90 10.70 22.07
N GLU A 9 4.04 11.40 21.32
CA GLU A 9 2.59 11.45 21.59
C GLU A 9 1.93 10.09 21.35
N TYR A 10 2.27 9.40 20.25
CA TYR A 10 1.74 8.05 19.98
C TYR A 10 2.31 6.99 20.93
N GLU A 11 3.58 7.09 21.33
CA GLU A 11 4.14 6.24 22.39
C GLU A 11 3.38 6.40 23.71
N SER A 12 3.07 7.65 24.08
CA SER A 12 2.29 7.96 25.27
C SER A 12 0.87 7.37 25.19
N CYS A 13 0.24 7.46 24.01
CA CYS A 13 -1.06 6.85 23.74
C CYS A 13 -1.07 5.33 24.01
N LEU A 14 0.02 4.63 23.66
CA LEU A 14 0.15 3.18 23.92
C LEU A 14 0.30 2.85 25.41
N LEU A 15 0.88 3.76 26.21
CA LEU A 15 1.11 3.55 27.65
C LEU A 15 -0.15 3.78 28.51
N VAL A 16 -1.00 4.74 28.13
CA VAL A 16 -2.23 5.08 28.87
C VAL A 16 -3.17 3.87 29.03
N VAL A 17 -3.13 2.92 28.09
CA VAL A 17 -4.00 1.73 28.12
C VAL A 17 -3.50 0.65 29.10
N VAL A 18 -2.20 0.59 29.39
CA VAL A 18 -1.63 -0.40 30.33
C VAL A 18 -2.03 -0.10 31.78
N ALA A 19 -2.24 1.17 32.13
CA ALA A 19 -2.60 1.61 33.49
C ALA A 19 -4.10 1.45 33.83
N GLY A 20 -4.96 1.07 32.88
CA GLY A 20 -6.42 1.05 33.03
C GLY A 20 -7.07 -0.31 33.35
N SER A 21 -6.35 -1.42 33.32
CA SER A 21 -6.93 -2.77 33.40
C SER A 21 -6.84 -3.38 34.81
N THR A 22 -7.86 -3.14 35.65
CA THR A 22 -8.11 -3.87 36.91
C THR A 22 -9.35 -4.79 36.85
N THR A 23 -9.87 -5.09 35.66
CA THR A 23 -11.02 -5.99 35.49
C THR A 23 -10.67 -7.20 34.64
N SER A 24 -11.36 -8.32 34.89
CA SER A 24 -11.12 -9.66 34.31
C SER A 24 -11.48 -9.80 32.83
N SER A 25 -11.54 -8.70 32.08
CA SER A 25 -11.72 -8.70 30.63
C SER A 25 -10.40 -8.31 29.95
N PRO A 26 -10.08 -8.88 28.77
CA PRO A 26 -8.96 -8.38 27.99
C PRO A 26 -9.11 -6.87 27.81
N PRO A 27 -8.01 -6.09 27.92
CA PRO A 27 -8.08 -4.66 27.75
C PRO A 27 -8.75 -4.36 26.41
N PRO A 28 -9.56 -3.28 26.31
CA PRO A 28 -10.00 -2.81 25.00
C PRO A 28 -8.72 -2.67 24.16
N ASN A 29 -8.73 -3.22 22.94
CA ASN A 29 -7.59 -3.28 22.03
C ASN A 29 -6.68 -2.05 22.21
N PRO A 30 -5.34 -2.19 22.24
CA PRO A 30 -4.49 -1.00 22.25
C PRO A 30 -4.96 -0.10 21.11
N PRO A 31 -4.86 1.23 21.26
CA PRO A 31 -5.41 2.15 20.29
C PRO A 31 -4.73 1.86 18.96
N GLN A 32 -5.42 1.12 18.10
CA GLN A 32 -4.89 0.53 16.87
C GLN A 32 -4.37 1.65 15.97
N GLY A 33 -5.08 2.77 15.94
CA GLY A 33 -4.62 4.00 15.32
C GLY A 33 -3.30 4.55 15.90
N CYS A 34 -3.01 4.39 17.19
CA CYS A 34 -1.71 4.79 17.74
C CYS A 34 -0.59 3.83 17.35
N LEU A 35 -0.86 2.54 17.14
CA LEU A 35 0.12 1.61 16.56
C LEU A 35 0.43 1.98 15.11
N ILE A 36 -0.62 2.16 14.31
CA ILE A 36 -0.53 2.49 12.88
C ILE A 36 0.19 3.84 12.70
N ASN A 37 -0.27 4.89 13.39
CA ASN A 37 0.30 6.22 13.24
C ASN A 37 1.74 6.32 13.79
N LEU A 38 2.07 5.61 14.88
CA LEU A 38 3.46 5.52 15.33
C LEU A 38 4.32 4.84 14.26
N ALA A 39 3.85 3.73 13.67
CA ALA A 39 4.57 3.05 12.61
C ALA A 39 4.80 3.97 11.41
N SER A 40 3.79 4.73 10.97
CA SER A 40 3.92 5.68 9.86
C SER A 40 4.93 6.78 10.17
N VAL A 41 4.89 7.37 11.37
CA VAL A 41 5.87 8.38 11.79
C VAL A 41 7.30 7.81 11.81
N LEU A 42 7.48 6.56 12.23
CA LEU A 42 8.80 5.93 12.22
C LEU A 42 9.32 5.74 10.80
N VAL A 43 8.47 5.35 9.84
CA VAL A 43 8.85 5.28 8.41
C VAL A 43 9.31 6.66 7.92
N ASP A 44 8.55 7.72 8.20
CA ASP A 44 8.93 9.09 7.82
C ASP A 44 10.25 9.56 8.49
N MET A 45 10.53 9.10 9.71
CA MET A 45 11.79 9.37 10.41
C MET A 45 12.98 8.59 9.85
N GLY A 46 12.72 7.45 9.18
CA GLY A 46 13.73 6.65 8.47
C GLY A 46 14.10 7.22 7.11
N GLY A 47 13.15 7.85 6.40
CA GLY A 47 13.33 8.41 5.04
C GLY A 47 14.10 9.73 4.96
N GLY A 48 15.14 9.93 5.78
CA GLY A 48 15.99 11.11 5.70
C GLY A 48 16.67 11.23 4.32
N GLU A 49 16.68 12.45 3.76
CA GLU A 49 17.11 12.83 2.40
C GLU A 49 17.97 11.77 1.66
N GLU A 50 17.46 11.29 0.51
CA GLU A 50 18.19 10.48 -0.47
C GLU A 50 19.50 11.19 -0.90
N GLY A 51 20.56 11.02 -0.12
CA GLY A 51 21.79 11.78 -0.30
C GLY A 51 22.82 11.43 0.75
N GLU A 52 23.69 10.47 0.43
CA GLU A 52 24.93 10.19 1.17
C GLU A 52 24.73 9.98 2.69
N GLY A 53 23.82 9.09 3.07
CA GLY A 53 23.76 8.60 4.44
C GLY A 53 25.05 7.87 4.82
N ASP A 54 25.67 8.26 5.95
CA ASP A 54 26.74 7.45 6.54
C ASP A 54 26.16 6.16 7.16
N ALA A 55 27.02 5.26 7.62
CA ALA A 55 26.59 3.99 8.20
C ALA A 55 25.61 4.17 9.39
N ALA A 56 25.70 5.28 10.12
CA ALA A 56 24.83 5.53 11.26
C ALA A 56 23.41 5.98 10.84
N ALA A 57 23.27 6.61 9.67
CA ALA A 57 21.96 6.90 9.08
C ALA A 57 21.26 5.61 8.63
N ALA A 58 21.96 4.72 7.94
CA ALA A 58 21.42 3.44 7.49
C ALA A 58 21.02 2.52 8.67
N GLU A 59 21.81 2.50 9.75
CA GLU A 59 21.45 1.76 10.97
C GLU A 59 20.16 2.27 11.61
N LYS A 60 19.96 3.60 11.64
CA LYS A 60 18.73 4.19 12.17
C LYS A 60 17.52 3.93 11.28
N GLU A 61 17.70 4.01 9.97
CA GLU A 61 16.66 3.70 9.00
C GLU A 61 16.19 2.25 9.17
N GLU A 62 17.12 1.30 9.25
CA GLU A 62 16.80 -0.10 9.51
C GLU A 62 16.12 -0.30 10.88
N GLU A 63 16.56 0.41 11.92
CA GLU A 63 15.92 0.39 13.25
C GLU A 63 14.46 0.88 13.17
N TYR A 64 14.23 2.02 12.51
CA TYR A 64 12.90 2.60 12.36
C TYR A 64 11.99 1.71 11.50
N SER A 65 12.48 1.20 10.38
CA SER A 65 11.75 0.28 9.49
C SER A 65 11.39 -1.02 10.21
N SER A 66 12.34 -1.65 10.92
CA SER A 66 12.08 -2.85 11.72
C SER A 66 11.03 -2.60 12.81
N ARG A 67 11.10 -1.43 13.46
CA ARG A 67 10.13 -1.06 14.51
C ARG A 67 8.75 -0.77 13.93
N ALA A 68 8.66 -0.08 12.79
CA ALA A 68 7.41 0.19 12.08
C ALA A 68 6.73 -1.11 11.63
N GLU A 69 7.49 -2.04 11.04
CA GLU A 69 6.98 -3.36 10.65
C GLU A 69 6.33 -4.09 11.84
N SER A 70 7.03 -4.14 12.98
CA SER A 70 6.52 -4.77 14.20
C SER A 70 5.20 -4.14 14.69
N LEU A 71 5.08 -2.82 14.61
CA LEU A 71 3.87 -2.09 14.99
C LEU A 71 2.71 -2.35 14.04
N TYR A 72 2.93 -2.34 12.73
CA TYR A 72 1.89 -2.70 11.75
C TYR A 72 1.43 -4.15 11.93
N ARG A 73 2.36 -5.10 12.08
CA ARG A 73 2.01 -6.51 12.35
C ARG A 73 1.20 -6.66 13.64
N ARG A 74 1.54 -5.87 14.67
CA ARG A 74 0.77 -5.82 15.91
C ARG A 74 -0.61 -5.19 15.71
N ALA A 75 -0.76 -4.16 14.89
CA ALA A 75 -2.07 -3.61 14.55
C ALA A 75 -2.94 -4.67 13.84
N LEU A 76 -2.37 -5.37 12.86
CA LEU A 76 -3.02 -6.43 12.09
C LEU A 76 -3.36 -7.67 12.92
N SER A 77 -2.70 -7.90 14.07
CA SER A 77 -3.11 -8.97 14.99
C SER A 77 -4.38 -8.64 15.78
N TYR A 78 -4.74 -7.35 15.89
CA TYR A 78 -6.03 -6.92 16.45
C TYR A 78 -7.13 -6.87 15.40
N ASP A 79 -6.81 -6.40 14.19
CA ASP A 79 -7.72 -6.41 13.05
C ASP A 79 -6.98 -6.82 11.76
N PRO A 80 -7.12 -8.10 11.33
CA PRO A 80 -6.49 -8.58 10.11
C PRO A 80 -7.01 -7.95 8.81
N ASN A 81 -8.13 -7.20 8.86
CA ASN A 81 -8.73 -6.55 7.69
C ASN A 81 -8.52 -5.03 7.68
N ASP A 82 -7.67 -4.50 8.57
CA ASP A 82 -7.34 -3.07 8.56
C ASP A 82 -6.59 -2.72 7.27
N GLY A 83 -7.25 -1.91 6.43
CA GLY A 83 -6.76 -1.53 5.12
C GLY A 83 -5.51 -0.66 5.16
N ASP A 84 -5.46 0.31 6.06
CA ASP A 84 -4.36 1.27 6.16
C ASP A 84 -3.09 0.59 6.71
N ALA A 85 -3.24 -0.24 7.75
CA ALA A 85 -2.14 -1.03 8.28
C ALA A 85 -1.61 -2.03 7.24
N SER A 86 -2.51 -2.68 6.49
CA SER A 86 -2.12 -3.60 5.43
C SER A 86 -1.38 -2.88 4.30
N TYR A 87 -1.92 -1.77 3.82
CA TYR A 87 -1.32 -0.97 2.76
C TYR A 87 0.07 -0.45 3.14
N ASN A 88 0.20 0.14 4.33
CA ASN A 88 1.47 0.72 4.77
C ASN A 88 2.53 -0.34 5.08
N LEU A 89 2.15 -1.49 5.64
CA LEU A 89 3.07 -2.62 5.80
C LEU A 89 3.54 -3.14 4.43
N ALA A 90 2.63 -3.23 3.45
CA ALA A 90 2.97 -3.67 2.10
C ALA A 90 3.94 -2.71 1.39
N LEU A 91 3.81 -1.39 1.62
CA LEU A 91 4.76 -0.39 1.12
C LEU A 91 6.14 -0.60 1.73
N LEU A 92 6.20 -0.73 3.06
CA LEU A 92 7.44 -0.96 3.79
C LEU A 92 8.15 -2.25 3.36
N LEU A 93 7.41 -3.32 3.06
CA LEU A 93 7.97 -4.59 2.58
C LEU A 93 8.48 -4.49 1.13
N GLN A 94 7.81 -3.74 0.26
CA GLN A 94 8.28 -3.54 -1.14
C GLN A 94 9.55 -2.69 -1.24
N ASP A 95 9.83 -1.86 -0.24
CA ASP A 95 11.07 -1.07 -0.21
C ASP A 95 12.32 -1.96 -0.12
N ARG A 96 12.18 -3.17 0.43
CA ARG A 96 13.20 -4.24 0.44
C ARG A 96 13.30 -4.97 -0.90
N ARG A 97 13.58 -4.22 -1.98
CA ARG A 97 13.59 -4.74 -3.35
C ARG A 97 14.35 -6.05 -3.51
N GLY A 98 13.75 -7.00 -4.23
CA GLY A 98 14.37 -8.28 -4.58
C GLY A 98 14.19 -9.41 -3.56
N ASP A 99 13.52 -9.16 -2.44
CA ASP A 99 13.05 -10.21 -1.54
C ASP A 99 11.68 -10.73 -2.02
N GLU A 100 11.68 -11.82 -2.79
CA GLU A 100 10.44 -12.44 -3.31
C GLU A 100 9.45 -12.85 -2.21
N TYR A 101 9.92 -13.15 -0.99
CA TYR A 101 9.03 -13.47 0.12
C TYR A 101 8.30 -12.20 0.60
N ALA A 102 9.04 -11.12 0.81
CA ALA A 102 8.48 -9.82 1.16
C ALA A 102 7.53 -9.30 0.07
N THR A 103 7.89 -9.42 -1.21
CA THR A 103 7.05 -9.00 -2.34
C THR A 103 5.75 -9.81 -2.40
N ARG A 104 5.77 -11.12 -2.11
CA ARG A 104 4.55 -11.96 -2.06
C ARG A 104 3.66 -11.60 -0.88
N GLU A 105 4.25 -11.31 0.27
CA GLU A 105 3.51 -10.82 1.43
C GLU A 105 2.88 -9.45 1.14
N ALA A 106 3.62 -8.53 0.52
CA ALA A 106 3.12 -7.22 0.10
C ALA A 106 1.93 -7.36 -0.87
N ALA A 107 2.01 -8.23 -1.87
CA ALA A 107 0.89 -8.49 -2.79
C ALA A 107 -0.38 -8.97 -2.06
N ALA A 108 -0.23 -9.83 -1.03
CA ALA A 108 -1.36 -10.28 -0.22
C ALA A 108 -1.95 -9.15 0.64
N LEU A 109 -1.10 -8.32 1.23
CA LEU A 109 -1.51 -7.17 2.04
C LEU A 109 -2.18 -6.07 1.19
N TYR A 110 -1.68 -5.76 -0.01
CA TYR A 110 -2.38 -4.86 -0.92
C TYR A 110 -3.74 -5.40 -1.34
N SER A 111 -3.88 -6.72 -1.49
CA SER A 111 -5.18 -7.35 -1.75
C SER A 111 -6.16 -7.15 -0.58
N VAL A 112 -5.69 -7.17 0.67
CA VAL A 112 -6.50 -6.81 1.85
C VAL A 112 -6.90 -5.34 1.79
N ALA A 113 -5.95 -4.43 1.55
CA ALA A 113 -6.21 -3.00 1.43
C ALA A 113 -7.26 -2.69 0.34
N ALA A 114 -7.08 -3.25 -0.86
CA ALA A 114 -8.01 -3.12 -1.97
C ALA A 114 -9.38 -3.76 -1.71
N SER A 115 -9.46 -4.75 -0.82
CA SER A 115 -10.76 -5.34 -0.41
C SER A 115 -11.46 -4.49 0.65
N SER A 116 -10.69 -3.84 1.53
CA SER A 116 -11.22 -2.94 2.57
C SER A 116 -11.74 -1.62 1.98
N ASP A 117 -11.07 -1.11 0.93
CA ASP A 117 -11.46 0.06 0.16
C ASP A 117 -11.33 -0.27 -1.35
N PRO A 118 -12.43 -0.73 -1.99
CA PRO A 118 -12.44 -1.10 -3.40
C PRO A 118 -12.22 0.05 -4.39
N ASP A 119 -12.26 1.30 -3.93
CA ASP A 119 -12.11 2.50 -4.74
C ASP A 119 -10.74 3.18 -4.56
N ARG A 120 -9.90 2.67 -3.64
CA ARG A 120 -8.49 3.03 -3.48
C ARG A 120 -7.64 2.55 -4.67
N TRP A 121 -7.50 3.38 -5.70
CA TRP A 121 -6.82 3.04 -6.95
C TRP A 121 -5.35 2.62 -6.77
N ASP A 122 -4.65 3.20 -5.80
CA ASP A 122 -3.24 2.98 -5.48
C ASP A 122 -3.01 1.63 -4.78
N ALA A 123 -3.98 1.12 -4.01
CA ALA A 123 -3.92 -0.25 -3.50
C ALA A 123 -3.95 -1.28 -4.65
N TRP A 124 -4.82 -1.06 -5.64
CA TRP A 124 -4.86 -1.89 -6.85
C TRP A 124 -3.58 -1.76 -7.68
N ALA A 125 -3.05 -0.54 -7.82
CA ALA A 125 -1.80 -0.28 -8.54
C ALA A 125 -0.62 -1.05 -7.93
N ASN A 126 -0.44 -0.93 -6.62
CA ASN A 126 0.67 -1.54 -5.90
C ASN A 126 0.53 -3.06 -5.82
N MET A 127 -0.69 -3.61 -5.70
CA MET A 127 -0.93 -5.04 -5.86
C MET A 127 -0.46 -5.54 -7.23
N ALA A 128 -0.82 -4.82 -8.30
CA ALA A 128 -0.45 -5.20 -9.66
C ALA A 128 1.06 -5.12 -9.89
N ALA A 129 1.73 -4.10 -9.34
CA ALA A 129 3.19 -3.95 -9.39
C ALA A 129 3.91 -5.10 -8.67
N ALA A 130 3.49 -5.45 -7.45
CA ALA A 130 4.09 -6.56 -6.69
C ALA A 130 3.93 -7.90 -7.42
N LEU A 131 2.75 -8.17 -8.00
CA LEU A 131 2.52 -9.37 -8.82
C LEU A 131 3.37 -9.38 -10.10
N THR A 132 3.56 -8.21 -10.71
CA THR A 132 4.41 -8.03 -11.89
C THR A 132 5.88 -8.31 -11.58
N GLU A 133 6.39 -7.84 -10.44
CA GLU A 133 7.75 -8.10 -9.96
C GLU A 133 7.98 -9.61 -9.76
N LEU A 134 7.03 -10.29 -9.12
CA LEU A 134 7.07 -11.74 -8.91
C LEU A 134 6.97 -12.53 -10.22
N ARG A 135 6.46 -11.93 -11.30
CA ARG A 135 6.08 -12.61 -12.55
C ARG A 135 5.14 -13.80 -12.30
N GLU A 136 4.35 -13.71 -11.24
CA GLU A 136 3.36 -14.69 -10.85
C GLU A 136 1.96 -14.16 -11.17
N ARG A 137 1.06 -15.05 -11.60
CA ARG A 137 -0.39 -14.73 -11.76
C ARG A 137 -0.67 -13.52 -12.68
N PRO A 138 -0.17 -13.48 -13.93
CA PRO A 138 -0.26 -12.30 -14.80
C PRO A 138 -1.69 -11.85 -15.12
N LEU A 139 -2.66 -12.77 -15.12
CA LEU A 139 -4.08 -12.42 -15.31
C LEU A 139 -4.64 -11.60 -14.14
N GLU A 140 -4.19 -11.87 -12.92
CA GLU A 140 -4.60 -11.11 -11.74
C GLU A 140 -3.93 -9.73 -11.73
N ALA A 141 -2.64 -9.65 -12.03
CA ALA A 141 -1.93 -8.39 -12.19
C ALA A 141 -2.60 -7.51 -13.25
N ALA A 142 -2.95 -8.07 -14.41
CA ALA A 142 -3.66 -7.36 -15.47
C ALA A 142 -5.02 -6.80 -14.99
N ARG A 143 -5.79 -7.57 -14.22
CA ARG A 143 -7.08 -7.12 -13.65
C ARG A 143 -6.90 -6.01 -12.61
N ALA A 144 -5.88 -6.12 -11.77
CA ALA A 144 -5.57 -5.10 -10.78
C ALA A 144 -5.15 -3.78 -11.46
N TYR A 145 -4.35 -3.84 -12.53
CA TYR A 145 -4.07 -2.66 -13.37
C TYR A 145 -5.34 -2.09 -14.02
N GLU A 146 -6.19 -2.91 -14.66
CA GLU A 146 -7.46 -2.41 -15.25
C GLU A 146 -8.32 -1.70 -14.20
N ARG A 147 -8.42 -2.27 -13.00
CA ARG A 147 -9.20 -1.69 -11.90
C ARG A 147 -8.61 -0.34 -11.46
N SER A 148 -7.29 -0.28 -11.26
CA SER A 148 -6.60 0.95 -10.89
C SER A 148 -6.77 2.06 -11.94
N ILE A 149 -6.58 1.71 -13.22
CA ILE A 149 -6.77 2.64 -14.35
C ILE A 149 -8.20 3.18 -14.39
N VAL A 150 -9.21 2.30 -14.28
CA VAL A 150 -10.62 2.70 -14.31
C VAL A 150 -10.96 3.62 -13.14
N LEU A 151 -10.45 3.35 -11.94
CA LEU A 151 -10.69 4.20 -10.76
C LEU A 151 -10.03 5.57 -10.91
N LEU A 152 -8.76 5.60 -11.33
CA LEU A 152 -8.00 6.84 -11.54
C LEU A 152 -8.59 7.69 -12.67
N GLN A 153 -9.16 7.06 -13.71
CA GLN A 153 -9.77 7.76 -14.84
C GLN A 153 -11.25 8.12 -14.64
N GLY A 154 -11.98 7.41 -13.77
CA GLY A 154 -13.44 7.31 -13.90
C GLY A 154 -14.29 7.39 -12.63
N ASP A 155 -13.74 7.36 -11.40
CA ASP A 155 -14.58 7.43 -10.19
C ASP A 155 -13.86 7.88 -8.90
N GLY A 156 -12.57 8.25 -8.93
CA GLY A 156 -11.80 8.63 -7.73
C GLY A 156 -11.72 10.13 -7.43
N GLY A 157 -12.42 10.96 -8.19
CA GLY A 157 -12.50 12.39 -7.93
C GLY A 157 -13.76 12.71 -7.12
N GLU A 158 -13.56 13.22 -5.91
CA GLU A 158 -14.25 14.48 -5.59
C GLU A 158 -14.16 15.39 -6.82
N GLU A 159 -15.14 16.27 -6.98
CA GLU A 159 -15.12 17.36 -7.94
C GLU A 159 -13.86 18.24 -7.72
N GLU A 160 -12.66 17.76 -8.07
CA GLU A 160 -11.62 18.60 -8.59
C GLU A 160 -12.24 19.18 -9.84
N SER A 161 -12.71 20.40 -9.68
CA SER A 161 -13.17 21.29 -10.74
C SER A 161 -12.48 20.91 -12.04
N GLU A 162 -13.28 20.59 -13.06
CA GLU A 162 -12.87 20.31 -14.45
C GLU A 162 -12.02 21.45 -15.09
N GLU A 163 -11.52 22.41 -14.31
CA GLU A 163 -10.89 23.66 -14.74
C GLU A 163 -9.36 23.66 -14.78
N GLU A 164 -8.62 22.63 -14.34
CA GLU A 164 -7.13 22.70 -14.31
C GLU A 164 -6.34 21.57 -14.98
N ARG A 165 -6.96 20.49 -15.48
CA ARG A 165 -6.18 19.41 -16.13
C ARG A 165 -5.81 19.78 -17.56
N ASP A 166 -4.56 20.19 -17.78
CA ASP A 166 -4.02 20.42 -19.13
C ASP A 166 -4.11 19.13 -19.96
N PRO A 167 -4.90 19.09 -21.05
CA PRO A 167 -5.03 17.89 -21.89
C PRO A 167 -3.73 17.44 -22.55
N SER A 168 -2.69 18.28 -22.54
CA SER A 168 -1.36 17.98 -23.04
C SER A 168 -0.42 17.38 -21.97
N GLU A 169 -0.81 17.41 -20.70
CA GLU A 169 -0.03 16.83 -19.60
C GLU A 169 -0.33 15.34 -19.44
N ILE A 170 0.70 14.53 -19.59
CA ILE A 170 0.62 13.09 -19.39
C ILE A 170 0.64 12.82 -17.89
N ASP A 171 -0.45 12.27 -17.36
CA ASP A 171 -0.48 11.77 -15.98
C ASP A 171 0.59 10.67 -15.80
N PRO A 172 1.60 10.89 -14.95
CA PRO A 172 2.69 9.95 -14.77
C PRO A 172 2.21 8.64 -14.12
N TYR A 173 1.21 8.69 -13.24
CA TYR A 173 0.63 7.49 -12.64
C TYR A 173 -0.10 6.68 -13.69
N LEU A 174 -0.97 7.33 -14.46
CA LEU A 174 -1.72 6.65 -15.52
C LEU A 174 -0.79 6.01 -16.56
N SER A 175 0.32 6.67 -16.88
CA SER A 175 1.35 6.15 -17.78
C SER A 175 2.03 4.89 -17.23
N ALA A 176 2.43 4.92 -15.95
CA ALA A 176 3.02 3.77 -15.27
C ALA A 176 2.04 2.59 -15.21
N LEU A 177 0.75 2.86 -14.95
CA LEU A 177 -0.29 1.84 -14.92
C LEU A 177 -0.51 1.20 -16.29
N TYR A 178 -0.62 1.99 -17.36
CA TYR A 178 -0.75 1.44 -18.72
C TYR A 178 0.49 0.67 -19.16
N TYR A 179 1.68 1.12 -18.77
CA TYR A 179 2.92 0.39 -19.02
C TYR A 179 2.91 -0.99 -18.34
N GLY A 180 2.61 -1.02 -17.03
CA GLY A 180 2.50 -2.27 -16.28
C GLY A 180 1.42 -3.21 -16.84
N TYR A 181 0.26 -2.66 -17.18
CA TYR A 181 -0.82 -3.40 -17.84
C TYR A 181 -0.36 -4.02 -19.16
N GLY A 182 0.31 -3.26 -20.01
CA GLY A 182 0.85 -3.73 -21.28
C GLY A 182 1.86 -4.87 -21.13
N LEU A 183 2.73 -4.81 -20.12
CA LEU A 183 3.64 -5.91 -19.79
C LEU A 183 2.87 -7.19 -19.46
N GLN A 184 1.81 -7.09 -18.65
CA GLN A 184 0.99 -8.26 -18.32
C GLN A 184 0.30 -8.84 -19.54
N LEU A 185 -0.26 -7.99 -20.41
CA LEU A 185 -0.92 -8.44 -21.65
C LEU A 185 0.03 -9.19 -22.58
N ALA A 186 1.30 -8.82 -22.62
CA ALA A 186 2.31 -9.53 -23.42
C ALA A 186 2.57 -10.96 -22.93
N ASP A 187 2.42 -11.21 -21.63
CA ASP A 187 2.66 -12.50 -20.98
C ASP A 187 1.40 -13.37 -20.86
N LEU A 188 0.21 -12.83 -21.19
CA LEU A 188 -1.03 -13.59 -21.12
C LEU A 188 -1.15 -14.64 -22.24
N THR A 189 -1.62 -15.83 -21.84
CA THR A 189 -2.07 -16.83 -22.82
C THR A 189 -3.34 -16.35 -23.55
N PRO A 190 -3.63 -16.85 -24.76
CA PRO A 190 -4.85 -16.50 -25.48
C PRO A 190 -6.13 -16.75 -24.66
N GLY A 191 -6.16 -17.83 -23.86
CA GLY A 191 -7.28 -18.12 -22.97
C GLY A 191 -7.44 -17.09 -21.85
N ALA A 192 -6.33 -16.63 -21.26
CA ALA A 192 -6.35 -15.59 -20.24
C ALA A 192 -6.77 -14.22 -20.84
N CYS A 193 -6.31 -13.88 -22.03
CA CYS A 193 -6.78 -12.69 -22.75
C CYS A 193 -8.30 -12.73 -23.00
N LEU A 194 -8.85 -13.88 -23.40
CA LEU A 194 -10.30 -14.04 -23.59
C LEU A 194 -11.07 -13.89 -22.29
N ILE A 195 -10.53 -14.35 -21.16
CA ILE A 195 -11.14 -14.15 -19.85
C ILE A 195 -11.14 -12.67 -19.47
N LEU A 196 -10.01 -11.98 -19.68
CA LEU A 196 -9.87 -10.56 -19.41
C LEU A 196 -10.83 -9.72 -20.27
N ALA A 197 -10.84 -9.97 -21.58
CA ALA A 197 -11.66 -9.25 -22.54
C ALA A 197 -13.18 -9.41 -22.31
N ARG A 198 -13.61 -10.51 -21.67
CA ARG A 198 -15.01 -10.74 -21.30
C ARG A 198 -15.41 -10.09 -19.97
N ALA A 199 -14.45 -9.55 -19.21
CA ALA A 199 -14.74 -8.92 -17.94
C ALA A 199 -15.54 -7.61 -18.15
N PRO A 200 -16.50 -7.31 -17.27
CA PRO A 200 -17.18 -6.03 -17.28
C PRO A 200 -16.16 -4.89 -17.15
N ARG A 201 -16.25 -3.86 -18.02
CA ARG A 201 -15.32 -2.72 -18.05
C ARG A 201 -13.86 -3.09 -18.42
N SER A 202 -13.64 -4.19 -19.14
CA SER A 202 -12.31 -4.47 -19.68
C SER A 202 -11.85 -3.36 -20.61
N LEU A 203 -10.57 -2.99 -20.49
CA LEU A 203 -9.92 -2.00 -21.33
C LEU A 203 -9.58 -2.55 -22.72
N LEU A 204 -9.63 -3.87 -22.93
CA LEU A 204 -9.27 -4.51 -24.21
C LEU A 204 -10.29 -4.30 -25.33
N ILE A 205 -11.58 -4.21 -24.98
CA ILE A 205 -12.65 -4.15 -25.99
C ILE A 205 -13.21 -2.73 -26.14
N GLY A 206 -12.81 -1.79 -25.27
CA GLY A 206 -13.46 -0.48 -25.18
C GLY A 206 -14.95 -0.63 -24.82
N LYS A 207 -15.60 0.46 -24.44
CA LYS A 207 -17.06 0.53 -24.45
C LYS A 207 -17.51 1.42 -25.59
#